data_AF-A0A378W260-F1
#
_entry.id   AF-A0A378W260-F1
#
_cell.length_a   1.000
_cell.length_b   1.000
_cell.length_c   1.000
_cell.angle_alpha   90.00
_cell.angle_beta   90.00
_cell.angle_gamma   90.00
#
_symmetry.space_group_name_H-M   'P 1'
#
loop_
_entity.id
_entity.type
_entity.pdbx_description
1 polymer ?
#
loop_
_entity_poly.entity_id
_entity_poly.type
_entity_poly.pdbx_seq_one_letter_code
_entity_poly.pdbx_strand_id
1 'polypeptide(L)'
;MCRLAGRLRKGRQLFRCGQKEASFVERIEHTKDDGSVSMLLPDFAQLVQSEGPAVVNIQAAPAPRTQNGSGNAETDSDPLADSDPFYEFFKRLVPNMPEIPQEEADDGGLNFGSGFIISKNGYILTNTHVVAGMGSIKVLLNDKREYTAKLIGSDVQSDVALLKIDATEELPVVKIGNPKI
;
A
#
# COMPACT_ATOMS: atom_id res chain seq x y z
N MET A 1 29.22 -32.27 -8.13
CA MET A 1 29.74 -33.46 -7.41
C MET A 1 30.62 -32.99 -6.26
N CYS A 2 30.22 -33.21 -5.01
CA CYS A 2 31.12 -33.16 -3.85
C CYS A 2 30.57 -34.08 -2.75
N ARG A 3 31.47 -34.88 -2.17
CA ARG A 3 31.20 -36.09 -1.36
C ARG A 3 30.89 -35.77 0.11
N LEU A 4 30.17 -36.69 0.77
CA LEU A 4 29.95 -36.74 2.22
C LEU A 4 31.25 -36.99 3.01
N ALA A 5 31.34 -36.41 4.21
CA ALA A 5 32.26 -36.88 5.25
C ALA A 5 31.59 -36.81 6.65
N GLY A 6 31.45 -37.98 7.29
CA GLY A 6 31.87 -38.24 8.67
C GLY A 6 31.26 -37.48 9.86
N ARG A 7 30.33 -38.17 10.55
CA ARG A 7 30.18 -38.41 12.02
C ARG A 7 30.64 -37.36 13.07
N LEU A 8 29.63 -36.82 13.77
CA LEU A 8 29.48 -36.41 15.19
C LEU A 8 30.71 -35.96 16.01
N ARG A 9 30.73 -34.68 16.44
CA ARG A 9 31.03 -34.23 17.82
C ARG A 9 30.25 -32.95 18.19
N LYS A 10 29.86 -32.87 19.47
CA LYS A 10 29.13 -31.84 20.23
C LYS A 10 29.26 -30.37 19.76
N GLY A 11 28.12 -29.65 19.78
CA GLY A 11 28.06 -28.23 20.13
C GLY A 11 27.45 -27.28 19.08
N ARG A 12 26.23 -26.81 19.36
CA ARG A 12 25.57 -25.59 18.83
C ARG A 12 25.40 -25.44 17.30
N GLN A 13 24.16 -25.74 16.89
CA GLN A 13 23.27 -24.86 16.13
C GLN A 13 23.80 -24.26 14.80
N LEU A 14 23.37 -24.85 13.69
CA LEU A 14 22.93 -24.03 12.55
C LEU A 14 21.50 -24.41 12.21
N PHE A 15 20.59 -23.50 12.56
CA PHE A 15 19.22 -23.48 12.10
C PHE A 15 19.23 -23.43 10.57
N ARG A 16 18.77 -24.51 9.94
CA ARG A 16 18.36 -24.46 8.54
C ARG A 16 16.89 -24.03 8.54
N CYS A 17 16.66 -22.73 8.65
CA CYS A 17 15.36 -22.13 8.30
C CYS A 17 15.26 -22.15 6.77
N GLY A 18 14.98 -23.33 6.23
CA GLY A 18 14.43 -23.43 4.88
C GLY A 18 13.00 -22.93 4.98
N GLN A 19 12.82 -21.61 4.88
CA GLN A 19 11.51 -21.00 4.69
C GLN A 19 10.98 -21.54 3.37
N LYS A 20 10.22 -22.63 3.45
CA LYS A 20 9.24 -22.95 2.43
C LYS A 20 8.26 -21.79 2.47
N GLU A 21 8.33 -20.91 1.47
CA GLU A 21 7.25 -19.99 1.19
C GLU A 21 5.99 -20.84 1.13
N ALA A 22 5.11 -20.64 2.12
CA ALA A 22 3.80 -21.22 2.09
C ALA A 22 3.14 -20.68 0.82
N SER A 23 2.93 -21.57 -0.15
CA SER A 23 2.15 -21.31 -1.33
C SER A 23 0.82 -20.74 -0.88
N PHE A 24 0.60 -19.45 -1.16
CA PHE A 24 -0.65 -18.75 -0.86
C PHE A 24 -1.85 -19.38 -1.60
N VAL A 25 -1.59 -20.24 -2.57
CA VAL A 25 -2.59 -21.05 -3.25
C VAL A 25 -2.11 -22.50 -3.31
N GLU A 26 -2.77 -23.38 -2.57
CA GLU A 26 -2.61 -24.82 -2.75
C GLU A 26 -3.34 -25.21 -4.04
N ARG A 27 -2.62 -25.79 -5.00
CA ARG A 27 -3.21 -26.27 -6.25
C ARG A 27 -4.07 -27.49 -5.89
N ILE A 28 -5.39 -27.34 -5.91
CA ILE A 28 -6.30 -28.49 -5.81
C ILE A 28 -6.12 -29.32 -7.09
N GLU A 29 -5.37 -30.41 -7.00
CA GLU A 29 -5.36 -31.41 -8.05
C GLU A 29 -6.72 -32.12 -8.05
N HIS A 30 -7.49 -31.92 -9.11
CA HIS A 30 -8.72 -32.66 -9.33
C HIS A 30 -8.39 -34.10 -9.72
N THR A 31 -8.36 -35.00 -8.73
CA THR A 31 -8.51 -36.43 -8.99
C THR A 31 -9.92 -36.65 -9.53
N LYS A 32 -10.02 -36.88 -10.84
CA LYS A 32 -11.22 -37.44 -11.47
C LYS A 32 -11.38 -38.88 -10.97
N ASP A 33 -12.56 -39.20 -10.44
CA ASP A 33 -13.33 -40.42 -10.72
C ASP A 33 -14.36 -40.69 -9.61
N ASP A 34 -15.51 -40.00 -9.63
CA ASP A 34 -16.70 -40.47 -8.90
C ASP A 34 -18.05 -39.92 -9.40
N GLY A 35 -18.20 -39.58 -10.68
CA GLY A 35 -19.54 -39.35 -11.26
C GLY A 35 -20.42 -38.28 -10.58
N SER A 36 -19.86 -37.46 -9.69
CA SER A 36 -20.51 -36.33 -9.08
C SER A 36 -20.17 -35.09 -9.90
N VAL A 37 -21.20 -34.40 -10.40
CA VAL A 37 -21.02 -33.16 -11.16
C VAL A 37 -20.40 -32.14 -10.22
N SER A 38 -19.08 -31.97 -10.31
CA SER A 38 -18.39 -30.84 -9.71
C SER A 38 -19.02 -29.62 -10.35
N MET A 39 -19.82 -28.87 -9.59
CA MET A 39 -20.20 -27.53 -10.00
C MET A 39 -18.90 -26.82 -10.35
N LEU A 40 -18.66 -26.60 -11.64
CA LEU A 40 -17.57 -25.82 -12.20
C LEU A 40 -17.80 -24.37 -11.78
N LEU A 41 -17.59 -24.11 -10.49
CA LEU A 41 -17.47 -22.76 -9.99
C LEU A 41 -16.25 -22.18 -10.71
N PRO A 42 -16.40 -21.08 -11.45
CA PRO A 42 -15.26 -20.46 -12.09
C PRO A 42 -14.18 -20.18 -11.03
N ASP A 43 -12.98 -20.69 -11.29
CA ASP A 43 -11.84 -20.56 -10.40
C ASP A 43 -11.25 -19.15 -10.54
N PHE A 44 -11.70 -18.24 -9.69
CA PHE A 44 -11.18 -16.86 -9.61
C PHE A 44 -9.71 -16.80 -9.18
N ALA A 45 -9.15 -17.87 -8.59
CA ALA A 45 -7.76 -17.89 -8.15
C ALA A 45 -6.80 -17.78 -9.35
N GLN A 46 -7.16 -18.35 -10.50
CA GLN A 46 -6.36 -18.22 -11.73
C GLN A 46 -6.28 -16.79 -12.21
N LEU A 47 -7.39 -16.05 -12.16
CA LEU A 47 -7.44 -14.64 -12.57
C LEU A 47 -6.65 -13.75 -11.60
N VAL A 48 -6.78 -13.98 -10.30
CA VAL A 48 -5.99 -13.26 -9.28
C VAL A 48 -4.51 -13.55 -9.45
N GLN A 49 -4.14 -14.79 -9.78
CA GLN A 49 -2.75 -15.15 -10.01
C GLN A 49 -2.16 -14.50 -11.26
N SER A 50 -2.96 -14.31 -12.31
CA SER A 50 -2.50 -13.66 -13.55
C SER A 50 -2.50 -12.13 -13.48
N GLU A 51 -3.55 -11.52 -12.92
CA GLU A 51 -3.75 -10.06 -12.95
C GLU A 51 -3.38 -9.36 -11.63
N GLY A 52 -3.33 -10.08 -10.51
CA GLY A 52 -2.98 -9.54 -9.20
C GLY A 52 -1.65 -8.77 -9.14
N PRO A 53 -0.58 -9.20 -9.83
CA PRO A 53 0.68 -8.44 -9.88
C PRO A 53 0.56 -7.05 -10.52
N ALA A 54 -0.44 -6.80 -11.36
CA ALA A 54 -0.63 -5.52 -12.04
C ALA A 54 -1.43 -4.50 -11.20
N VAL A 55 -1.93 -4.92 -10.03
CA VAL A 55 -2.60 -4.05 -9.06
C VAL A 55 -1.57 -3.47 -8.10
N VAL A 56 -1.70 -2.17 -7.83
CA VAL A 56 -0.80 -1.43 -6.94
C VAL A 56 -1.57 -0.76 -5.81
N ASN A 57 -0.89 -0.56 -4.69
CA ASN A 57 -1.35 0.27 -3.59
C ASN A 57 -0.76 1.69 -3.74
N ILE A 58 -1.60 2.70 -3.56
CA ILE A 58 -1.23 4.10 -3.70
C ILE A 58 -1.38 4.76 -2.34
N GLN A 59 -0.31 5.41 -1.90
CA GLN A 59 -0.27 6.21 -0.69
C GLN A 59 0.05 7.65 -1.11
N ALA A 60 -0.89 8.56 -0.88
CA ALA A 60 -0.68 9.96 -1.16
C ALA A 60 -0.58 10.72 0.17
N ALA A 61 0.43 11.59 0.26
CA ALA A 61 0.69 12.47 1.37
C ALA A 61 0.65 13.93 0.91
N PRO A 62 0.20 14.87 1.75
CA PRO A 62 0.20 16.29 1.43
C PRO A 62 1.62 16.81 1.19
N ALA A 63 1.72 17.92 0.46
CA ALA A 63 2.99 18.62 0.35
C ALA A 63 3.41 19.16 1.74
N PRO A 64 4.67 18.98 2.17
CA PRO A 64 5.14 19.61 3.39
C PRO A 64 5.05 21.13 3.23
N ARG A 65 4.17 21.78 4.00
CA ARG A 65 4.10 23.24 4.03
C ARG A 65 5.37 23.77 4.69
N THR A 66 6.24 24.42 3.90
CA THR A 66 7.39 25.13 4.45
C THR A 66 6.89 26.41 5.10
N GLN A 67 6.68 26.40 6.41
CA GLN A 67 6.38 27.62 7.16
C GLN A 67 7.61 28.55 7.10
N ASN A 68 7.54 29.59 6.27
CA ASN A 68 8.46 30.72 6.28
C ASN A 68 7.70 31.96 6.75
N GLY A 69 8.01 32.46 7.95
CA GLY A 69 7.55 33.75 8.49
C GLY A 69 7.20 33.68 9.99
N SER A 70 8.15 33.87 10.90
CA SER A 70 8.39 35.14 11.62
C SER A 70 7.17 35.78 12.30
N GLY A 71 7.12 35.66 13.63
CA GLY A 71 6.82 36.79 14.52
C GLY A 71 5.39 36.93 15.04
N ASN A 72 5.19 36.48 16.29
CA ASN A 72 4.59 37.19 17.43
C ASN A 72 3.69 36.25 18.23
N ALA A 73 4.09 36.06 19.49
CA ALA A 73 3.28 35.42 20.51
C ALA A 73 2.10 36.35 20.85
N GLU A 74 0.88 35.92 20.53
CA GLU A 74 -0.32 36.35 21.24
C GLU A 74 -1.15 35.11 21.58
N THR A 75 -1.41 34.99 22.88
CA THR A 75 -2.22 33.99 23.53
C THR A 75 -3.65 34.07 23.00
N ASP A 76 -4.06 33.10 22.20
CA ASP A 76 -5.47 32.81 21.97
C ASP A 76 -5.70 31.32 22.26
N SER A 77 -6.28 31.05 23.42
CA SER A 77 -6.70 29.73 23.84
C SER A 77 -7.91 29.33 22.98
N ASP A 78 -7.67 28.52 21.94
CA ASP A 78 -8.71 28.00 21.06
C ASP A 78 -9.56 26.93 21.81
N PRO A 79 -10.86 27.16 22.04
CA PRO A 79 -11.73 26.23 22.78
C PRO A 79 -12.03 24.91 22.05
N LEU A 80 -11.47 24.69 20.85
CA LEU A 80 -11.67 23.47 20.07
C LEU A 80 -10.73 22.31 20.45
N ALA A 81 -9.56 22.59 21.03
CA ALA A 81 -8.61 21.55 21.47
C ALA A 81 -9.08 20.79 22.74
N ASP A 82 -10.00 21.38 23.51
CA ASP A 82 -10.62 20.78 24.69
C ASP A 82 -11.73 19.77 24.34
N SER A 83 -12.05 19.57 23.06
CA SER A 83 -13.18 18.73 22.64
C SER A 83 -12.81 17.32 22.15
N ASP A 84 -11.52 16.95 22.11
CA ASP A 84 -11.11 15.59 21.75
C ASP A 84 -11.30 14.63 22.96
N PRO A 85 -12.21 13.64 22.87
CA PRO A 85 -12.48 12.68 23.95
C PRO A 85 -11.25 11.90 24.41
N PHE A 86 -10.24 11.75 23.54
CA PHE A 86 -9.01 11.06 23.85
C PHE A 86 -8.07 11.92 24.73
N TYR A 87 -8.01 13.22 24.44
CA TYR A 87 -7.16 14.16 25.15
C TYR A 87 -7.65 14.42 26.58
N GLU A 88 -8.97 14.52 26.78
CA GLU A 88 -9.61 14.65 28.10
C GLU A 88 -9.32 13.46 29.02
N PHE A 89 -9.34 12.24 28.48
CA PHE A 89 -9.00 11.04 29.23
C PHE A 89 -7.55 11.08 29.75
N PHE A 90 -6.62 11.57 28.93
CA PHE A 90 -5.20 11.62 29.26
C PHE A 90 -4.88 12.72 30.28
N LYS A 91 -5.49 13.91 30.14
CA LYS A 91 -5.41 15.02 31.12
C LYS A 91 -5.87 14.59 32.51
N ARG A 92 -6.94 13.80 32.59
CA ARG A 92 -7.47 13.30 33.87
C ARG A 92 -6.54 12.31 34.57
N LEU A 93 -5.69 11.61 33.83
CA LEU A 93 -4.74 10.63 34.37
C LEU A 93 -3.44 11.27 34.90
N VAL A 94 -3.01 12.40 34.35
CA VAL A 94 -1.75 13.07 34.73
C VAL A 94 -1.99 14.57 34.93
N PRO A 95 -2.41 15.00 36.13
CA PRO A 95 -2.52 16.42 36.45
C PRO A 95 -1.12 17.03 36.51
N ASN A 96 -0.84 18.06 35.70
CA ASN A 96 0.44 18.76 35.49
C ASN A 96 1.33 18.24 34.34
N MET A 97 0.75 17.98 33.18
CA MET A 97 1.56 17.86 31.96
C MET A 97 2.01 19.26 31.49
N PRO A 98 3.30 19.48 31.17
CA PRO A 98 3.71 20.69 30.46
C PRO A 98 2.98 20.76 29.11
N GLU A 99 2.52 21.95 28.77
CA GLU A 99 1.80 22.28 27.54
C GLU A 99 2.67 21.85 26.35
N ILE A 100 2.31 20.72 25.72
CA ILE A 100 2.99 20.28 24.51
C ILE A 100 2.59 21.29 23.44
N PRO A 101 3.55 21.94 22.74
CA PRO A 101 3.22 22.80 21.62
C PRO A 101 2.32 22.02 20.68
N GLN A 102 1.08 22.48 20.53
CA GLN A 102 0.18 22.03 19.50
C GLN A 102 0.74 22.59 18.20
N GLU A 103 1.77 21.93 17.67
CA GLU A 103 1.94 21.93 16.23
C GLU A 103 0.61 21.44 15.71
N GLU A 104 -0.15 22.33 15.06
CA GLU A 104 -1.32 21.99 14.30
C GLU A 104 -0.99 20.69 13.57
N ALA A 105 -1.58 19.59 14.03
CA ALA A 105 -1.68 18.40 13.23
C ALA A 105 -2.58 18.84 12.08
N ASP A 106 -1.98 19.52 11.10
CA ASP A 106 -2.39 19.50 9.72
C ASP A 106 -2.35 18.01 9.38
N ASP A 107 -3.42 17.33 9.79
CA ASP A 107 -3.82 16.01 9.35
C ASP A 107 -4.19 16.15 7.89
N GLY A 108 -3.22 16.59 7.10
CA GLY A 108 -3.21 16.30 5.70
C GLY A 108 -3.07 14.78 5.65
N GLY A 109 -4.23 14.14 5.78
CA GLY A 109 -4.34 12.74 6.04
C GLY A 109 -3.66 11.96 4.94
N LEU A 110 -3.09 10.83 5.32
CA LEU A 110 -2.61 9.89 4.31
C LEU A 110 -3.82 9.32 3.57
N ASN A 111 -3.86 9.58 2.27
CA ASN A 111 -4.86 8.96 1.40
C ASN A 111 -4.32 7.62 0.92
N PHE A 112 -5.11 6.58 1.10
CA PHE A 112 -4.83 5.25 0.60
C PHE A 112 -5.80 4.91 -0.53
N GLY A 113 -5.28 4.29 -1.58
CA GLY A 113 -6.07 3.85 -2.70
C GLY A 113 -5.41 2.69 -3.44
N SER A 114 -6.07 2.25 -4.50
CA SER A 114 -5.53 1.26 -5.42
C SER A 114 -5.41 1.84 -6.82
N GLY A 115 -4.61 1.16 -7.64
CA GLY A 115 -4.46 1.50 -9.04
C GLY A 115 -4.06 0.29 -9.87
N PHE A 116 -4.03 0.50 -11.18
CA PHE A 116 -3.70 -0.53 -12.16
C PHE A 116 -2.60 -0.07 -13.08
N ILE A 117 -1.62 -0.94 -13.35
CA ILE A 117 -0.55 -0.67 -14.31
C ILE A 117 -1.09 -0.92 -15.72
N ILE A 118 -1.19 0.13 -16.54
CA ILE A 118 -1.73 0.08 -17.91
C ILE A 118 -0.66 -0.04 -18.99
N SER A 119 0.61 0.16 -18.64
CA SER A 119 1.72 0.09 -19.59
C SER A 119 3.01 -0.36 -18.92
N LYS A 120 3.82 -1.13 -19.67
CA LYS A 120 5.15 -1.59 -19.22
C LYS A 120 6.09 -0.44 -18.87
N ASN A 121 5.81 0.76 -19.40
CA ASN A 121 6.58 1.98 -19.15
C ASN A 121 6.29 2.61 -17.76
N GLY A 122 5.41 2.00 -16.95
CA GLY A 122 5.09 2.49 -15.61
C GLY A 122 3.97 3.53 -15.55
N TYR A 123 3.02 3.46 -16.49
CA TYR A 123 1.79 4.25 -16.39
C TYR A 123 0.78 3.52 -15.51
N ILE A 124 0.21 4.24 -14.55
CA ILE A 124 -0.73 3.72 -13.57
C ILE A 124 -2.01 4.55 -13.61
N LEU A 125 -3.15 3.86 -13.65
CA LEU A 125 -4.47 4.46 -13.55
C LEU A 125 -4.97 4.36 -12.11
N THR A 126 -5.53 5.45 -11.59
CA THR A 126 -6.18 5.50 -10.28
C THR A 126 -7.32 6.51 -10.28
N ASN A 127 -7.90 6.75 -9.12
CA ASN A 127 -8.95 7.74 -8.92
C ASN A 127 -8.35 9.12 -8.62
N THR A 128 -9.01 10.17 -9.11
CA THR A 128 -8.58 11.55 -8.90
C THR A 128 -8.68 11.93 -7.42
N HIS A 129 -9.74 11.52 -6.72
CA HIS A 129 -9.92 11.86 -5.31
C HIS A 129 -8.82 11.31 -4.38
N VAL A 130 -8.11 10.25 -4.78
CA VAL A 130 -6.99 9.68 -3.99
C VAL A 130 -5.77 10.61 -4.01
N VAL A 131 -5.54 11.27 -5.14
CA VAL A 131 -4.32 12.05 -5.41
C VAL A 131 -4.54 13.57 -5.41
N ALA A 132 -5.79 14.03 -5.36
CA ALA A 132 -6.14 15.44 -5.38
C ALA A 132 -5.57 16.17 -4.15
N GLY A 133 -4.84 17.27 -4.38
CA GLY A 133 -4.27 18.10 -3.30
C GLY A 133 -3.03 17.49 -2.62
N MET A 134 -2.56 16.34 -3.07
CA MET A 134 -1.44 15.63 -2.46
C MET A 134 -0.11 16.01 -3.13
N GLY A 135 0.94 16.21 -2.33
CA GLY A 135 2.25 16.65 -2.81
C GLY A 135 3.23 15.51 -3.08
N SER A 136 3.07 14.39 -2.38
CA SER A 136 3.92 13.22 -2.51
C SER A 136 3.06 11.98 -2.73
N ILE A 137 3.29 11.26 -3.83
CA ILE A 137 2.55 10.04 -4.16
C ILE A 137 3.55 8.89 -4.21
N LYS A 138 3.33 7.91 -3.34
CA LYS A 138 4.08 6.66 -3.30
C LYS A 138 3.21 5.53 -3.83
N VAL A 139 3.79 4.68 -4.65
CA VAL A 139 3.15 3.49 -5.20
C VAL A 139 3.91 2.28 -4.68
N LEU A 140 3.18 1.37 -4.04
CA LEU A 140 3.66 0.08 -3.58
C LEU A 140 3.13 -1.01 -4.51
N LEU A 141 4.04 -1.73 -5.16
CA LEU A 141 3.69 -2.90 -5.98
C LEU A 141 3.45 -4.13 -5.09
N ASN A 142 2.81 -5.15 -5.65
CA ASN A 142 2.57 -6.42 -4.96
C ASN A 142 3.87 -7.14 -4.55
N ASP A 143 4.98 -6.88 -5.24
CA ASP A 143 6.31 -7.39 -4.91
C ASP A 143 7.02 -6.61 -3.78
N LYS A 144 6.31 -5.69 -3.13
CA LYS A 144 6.79 -4.80 -2.05
C LYS A 144 7.80 -3.74 -2.50
N ARG A 145 7.97 -3.51 -3.80
CA ARG A 145 8.77 -2.39 -4.30
C ARG A 145 7.99 -1.09 -4.18
N GLU A 146 8.67 -0.05 -3.69
CA GLU A 146 8.11 1.30 -3.56
C GLU A 146 8.69 2.22 -4.63
N TYR A 147 7.81 2.97 -5.30
CA TYR A 147 8.18 3.98 -6.28
C TYR A 147 7.53 5.31 -5.93
N THR A 148 8.26 6.40 -6.17
CA THR A 148 7.66 7.74 -6.18
C THR A 148 7.00 7.96 -7.54
N ALA A 149 5.72 8.29 -7.53
CA ALA A 149 4.95 8.56 -8.75
C ALA A 149 4.83 10.07 -9.00
N LYS A 150 4.75 10.41 -10.28
CA LYS A 150 4.42 11.75 -10.76
C LYS A 150 3.02 11.76 -11.33
N LEU A 151 2.22 12.77 -10.96
CA LEU A 151 0.93 13.01 -11.60
C LEU A 151 1.16 13.56 -13.01
N ILE A 152 0.67 12.82 -14.02
CA ILE A 152 0.73 13.25 -15.43
C ILE A 152 -0.51 14.07 -15.78
N GLY A 153 -1.68 13.66 -15.26
CA GLY A 153 -2.92 14.37 -15.42
C GLY A 153 -4.05 13.71 -14.64
N SER A 154 -5.08 14.49 -14.34
CA SER A 154 -6.31 14.01 -13.69
C SER A 154 -7.53 14.62 -14.37
N ASP A 155 -8.59 13.83 -14.43
CA ASP A 155 -9.93 14.24 -14.81
C ASP A 155 -10.83 14.14 -13.56
N VAL A 156 -11.36 15.29 -13.14
CA VAL A 156 -12.25 15.40 -11.99
C VAL A 156 -13.67 14.92 -12.35
N GLN A 157 -14.09 15.07 -13.61
CA GLN A 157 -15.45 14.72 -14.01
C GLN A 157 -15.64 13.19 -14.07
N SER A 158 -14.64 12.46 -14.56
CA SER A 158 -14.66 10.99 -14.59
C SER A 158 -14.03 10.34 -13.34
N ASP A 159 -13.49 11.13 -12.42
CA ASP A 159 -12.69 10.68 -11.26
C ASP A 159 -11.53 9.74 -11.65
N VAL A 160 -10.79 10.06 -12.72
CA VAL A 160 -9.66 9.26 -13.20
C VAL A 160 -8.37 10.07 -13.23
N ALA A 161 -7.30 9.52 -12.67
CA ALA A 161 -5.96 10.09 -12.70
C ALA A 161 -4.93 9.14 -13.30
N LEU A 162 -3.99 9.72 -14.03
CA LEU A 162 -2.86 9.04 -14.65
C LEU A 162 -1.57 9.41 -13.92
N LEU A 163 -0.92 8.39 -13.36
CA LEU A 163 0.36 8.48 -12.68
C LEU A 163 1.46 7.83 -13.52
N LYS A 164 2.70 8.30 -13.33
CA LYS A 164 3.91 7.72 -13.93
C LYS A 164 4.92 7.39 -12.86
N ILE A 165 5.42 6.15 -12.88
CA ILE A 165 6.56 5.70 -12.08
C ILE A 165 7.75 5.40 -12.96
N ASP A 166 8.96 5.66 -12.45
CA ASP A 166 10.21 5.36 -13.15
C ASP A 166 10.75 4.02 -12.66
N ALA A 167 10.30 2.94 -13.31
CA ALA A 167 10.77 1.58 -13.06
C ALA A 167 11.88 1.19 -14.07
N THR A 168 12.90 0.49 -13.58
CA THR A 168 14.01 -0.01 -14.40
C THR A 168 13.71 -1.35 -15.08
N GLU A 169 12.70 -2.06 -14.59
CA GLU A 169 12.32 -3.40 -15.05
C GLU A 169 10.93 -3.37 -15.72
N GLU A 170 10.65 -4.37 -16.56
CA GLU A 170 9.32 -4.51 -17.15
C GLU A 170 8.27 -4.81 -16.08
N LEU A 171 7.22 -3.98 -16.06
CA LEU A 171 6.13 -4.11 -15.11
C LEU A 171 5.01 -5.03 -15.65
N PRO A 172 4.31 -5.77 -14.78
CA PRO A 172 3.10 -6.50 -15.15
C PRO A 172 2.00 -5.51 -15.53
N VAL A 173 1.31 -5.75 -16.64
CA VAL A 173 0.29 -4.86 -17.20
C VAL A 173 -1.05 -5.56 -17.21
N VAL A 174 -2.12 -4.87 -16.83
CA VAL A 174 -3.48 -5.41 -16.89
C VAL A 174 -3.93 -5.58 -18.34
N LYS A 175 -4.68 -6.66 -18.60
CA LYS A 175 -5.36 -6.81 -19.89
C LYS A 175 -6.67 -6.03 -19.91
N ILE A 176 -6.76 -5.01 -20.77
CA ILE A 176 -7.99 -4.22 -20.93
C ILE A 176 -9.03 -5.03 -21.73
N GLY A 177 -10.23 -5.17 -21.16
CA GLY A 177 -11.38 -5.80 -21.82
C GLY A 177 -12.18 -4.82 -22.68
N ASN A 178 -13.01 -5.35 -23.58
CA ASN A 178 -13.97 -4.55 -24.34
C ASN A 178 -15.31 -4.47 -23.57
N PRO A 179 -15.78 -3.29 -23.16
CA PRO A 179 -17.03 -3.13 -22.42
C PRO A 179 -18.28 -3.20 -23.31
N LYS A 180 -18.12 -3.21 -24.65
CA LYS A 180 -19.25 -3.37 -25.57
C LYS A 180 -19.64 -4.85 -25.62
N ILE A 181 -20.75 -5.16 -24.97
CA ILE A 181 -21.44 -6.46 -25.00
C ILE A 181 -22.38 -6.49 -26.21
#